data_AF-A0A0D3ECZ1-F1
#
_entry.id   AF-A0A0D3ECZ1-F1
#
_cell.length_a   1.000
_cell.length_b   1.000
_cell.length_c   1.000
_cell.angle_alpha   90.00
_cell.angle_beta   90.00
_cell.angle_gamma   90.00
#
_symmetry.space_group_name_H-M   'P 1'
#
loop_
_entity.id
_entity.type
_entity.pdbx_description
1 polymer ?
#
loop_
_entity_poly.entity_id
_entity_poly.type
_entity_poly.pdbx_seq_one_letter_code
_entity_poly.pdbx_strand_id
1 'polypeptide(L)'
;MSKNSNLLVSGRKTFNKEDDQVFALRMIMLGIPLDEPHLKDQLSILLKTQRNDLKAGKLLVTESYYLLGTVDPTGKLKQNEVCVILEAGQISGDVLVYRNPGLHFGDIHVLKATYVKALEEHVGNSKYGVFFPQIGPRSLGDEIAGGDFDGDMYFISRNPNGTTNYSPLSIAFGSNLTFYEPFLFSYSNTSSQVNHGLALLLLVEFMLVQRQVNLHQKCWKRSFSECFWRQDLIPGAAADSWLTIMDRYLTLGDERAKEKAGMKRQILKAIDIYYDALDAPKNGAKVYLPLDLKFESFPHYMEYKHKKSFNSTSILGLIYDTVVSQNEEEPPPCGTHHLLCHISEIKKLPCFEDELVPESHMEKWGGWYENYKDEMEQAMKNR
;
A
#
# COMPACT_ATOMS: atom_id res chain seq x y z
N MET A 1 43.68 -38.94 22.57
CA MET A 1 42.25 -38.86 22.95
C MET A 1 41.73 -37.48 22.62
N SER A 2 40.74 -37.45 21.73
CA SER A 2 39.70 -36.43 21.51
C SER A 2 39.99 -34.94 21.78
N LYS A 3 39.82 -34.12 20.73
CA LYS A 3 38.86 -33.01 20.78
C LYS A 3 38.40 -32.66 19.35
N ASN A 4 37.17 -33.08 19.06
CA ASN A 4 36.35 -32.61 17.93
C ASN A 4 36.19 -31.09 17.98
N SER A 5 36.28 -30.44 16.84
CA SER A 5 35.58 -29.16 16.59
C SER A 5 35.01 -29.17 15.17
N ASN A 6 33.85 -29.81 15.04
CA ASN A 6 32.90 -29.52 13.97
C ASN A 6 32.15 -28.26 14.38
N LEU A 7 32.35 -27.16 13.67
CA LEU A 7 31.42 -26.04 13.63
C LEU A 7 31.31 -25.57 12.18
N LEU A 8 30.45 -26.27 11.43
CA LEU A 8 29.80 -25.75 10.24
C LEU A 8 28.91 -24.58 10.66
N VAL A 9 29.45 -23.36 10.59
CA VAL A 9 28.64 -22.15 10.67
C VAL A 9 27.98 -21.98 9.31
N SER A 10 26.79 -22.58 9.16
CA SER A 10 25.81 -22.23 8.13
C SER A 10 25.34 -20.79 8.38
N GLY A 11 26.12 -19.82 7.90
CA GLY A 11 25.72 -18.42 7.88
C GLY A 11 24.68 -18.19 6.78
N ARG A 12 23.39 -18.33 7.12
CA ARG A 12 22.34 -17.61 6.38
C ARG A 12 22.59 -16.12 6.62
N LYS A 13 23.31 -15.47 5.71
CA LYS A 13 23.29 -14.01 5.63
C LYS A 13 21.86 -13.61 5.29
N THR A 14 21.24 -12.84 6.17
CA THR A 14 20.06 -12.06 5.85
C THR A 14 20.51 -11.00 4.84
N PHE A 15 20.22 -11.23 3.56
CA PHE A 15 20.56 -10.34 2.45
C PHE A 15 19.74 -9.05 2.55
N ASN A 16 20.41 -7.91 2.64
CA ASN A 16 19.78 -6.60 2.67
C ASN A 16 19.54 -6.11 1.23
N LYS A 17 18.27 -6.07 0.82
CA LYS A 17 17.84 -5.77 -0.55
C LYS A 17 18.25 -4.38 -1.06
N GLU A 18 18.41 -3.41 -0.16
CA GLU A 18 18.86 -2.04 -0.48
C GLU A 18 20.36 -2.00 -0.79
N ASP A 19 21.17 -2.74 -0.03
CA ASP A 19 22.61 -2.80 -0.24
C ASP A 19 22.93 -3.42 -1.60
N ASP A 20 22.21 -4.50 -1.97
CA ASP A 20 22.38 -5.23 -3.22
C ASP A 20 22.10 -4.37 -4.47
N GLN A 21 21.09 -3.49 -4.42
CA GLN A 21 20.79 -2.53 -5.50
C GLN A 21 21.90 -1.50 -5.68
N VAL A 22 22.42 -0.98 -4.56
CA VAL A 22 23.53 -0.01 -4.57
C VAL A 22 24.80 -0.65 -5.11
N PHE A 23 25.08 -1.91 -4.80
CA PHE A 23 26.21 -2.65 -5.36
C PHE A 23 26.06 -2.86 -6.87
N ALA A 24 24.91 -3.33 -7.35
CA ALA A 24 24.66 -3.49 -8.79
C ALA A 24 24.80 -2.17 -9.56
N LEU A 25 24.28 -1.07 -9.00
CA LEU A 25 24.44 0.26 -9.58
C LEU A 25 25.91 0.69 -9.66
N ARG A 26 26.68 0.48 -8.59
CA ARG A 26 28.13 0.78 -8.57
C ARG A 26 28.89 -0.04 -9.62
N MET A 27 28.57 -1.33 -9.77
CA MET A 27 29.19 -2.18 -10.80
C MET A 27 28.92 -1.63 -12.20
N ILE A 28 27.69 -1.22 -12.49
CA ILE A 28 27.30 -0.62 -13.78
C ILE A 28 28.03 0.72 -14.00
N MET A 29 28.07 1.58 -12.98
CA MET A 29 28.75 2.88 -13.07
C MET A 29 30.26 2.72 -13.33
N LEU A 30 30.89 1.71 -12.72
CA LEU A 30 32.31 1.36 -12.93
C LEU A 30 32.57 0.64 -14.27
N GLY A 31 31.58 0.53 -15.15
CA GLY A 31 31.73 -0.08 -16.47
C GLY A 31 31.92 -1.60 -16.44
N ILE A 32 31.52 -2.28 -15.35
CA ILE A 32 31.54 -3.74 -15.31
C ILE A 32 30.55 -4.26 -16.37
N PRO A 33 30.97 -5.21 -17.23
CA PRO A 33 30.10 -5.77 -18.26
C PRO A 33 28.82 -6.39 -17.68
N LEU A 34 27.69 -6.19 -18.36
CA LEU A 34 26.38 -6.70 -17.90
C LEU A 34 26.27 -8.24 -17.95
N ASP A 35 27.17 -8.90 -18.66
CA ASP A 35 27.30 -10.35 -18.72
C ASP A 35 28.15 -10.94 -17.58
N GLU A 36 28.74 -10.09 -16.73
CA GLU A 36 29.42 -10.53 -15.52
C GLU A 36 28.46 -11.35 -14.63
N PRO A 37 28.82 -12.59 -14.24
CA PRO A 37 27.89 -13.52 -13.60
C PRO A 37 27.20 -12.98 -12.35
N HIS A 38 27.92 -12.28 -11.47
CA HIS A 38 27.36 -11.74 -10.24
C HIS A 38 26.38 -10.59 -10.52
N LEU A 39 26.76 -9.63 -11.36
CA LEU A 39 25.90 -8.52 -11.79
C LEU A 39 24.64 -9.03 -12.50
N LYS A 40 24.79 -10.03 -13.37
CA LYS A 40 23.66 -10.64 -14.08
C LYS A 40 22.69 -11.34 -13.12
N ASP A 41 23.19 -12.05 -12.12
CA ASP A 41 22.35 -12.67 -11.08
C ASP A 41 21.59 -11.61 -10.28
N GLN A 42 22.29 -10.54 -9.84
CA GLN A 42 21.69 -9.41 -9.13
C GLN A 42 20.57 -8.75 -9.94
N LEU A 43 20.82 -8.44 -11.21
CA LEU A 43 19.83 -7.87 -12.12
C LEU A 43 18.62 -8.81 -12.31
N SER A 44 18.85 -10.13 -12.35
CA SER A 44 17.75 -11.11 -12.43
C SER A 44 16.86 -11.08 -11.18
N ILE A 45 17.43 -10.90 -9.99
CA ILE A 45 16.70 -10.81 -8.72
C ILE A 45 15.88 -9.51 -8.69
N LEU A 46 16.44 -8.41 -9.20
CA LEU A 46 15.73 -7.12 -9.30
C LEU A 46 14.56 -7.19 -10.27
N LEU A 47 14.76 -7.79 -11.46
CA LEU A 47 13.68 -8.01 -12.42
C LEU A 47 12.58 -8.89 -11.84
N LYS A 48 12.93 -10.03 -11.21
CA LYS A 48 11.95 -10.90 -10.53
C LYS A 48 11.18 -10.16 -9.44
N THR A 49 11.86 -9.32 -8.67
CA THR A 49 11.20 -8.46 -7.66
C THR A 49 10.20 -7.52 -8.30
N GLN A 50 10.61 -6.76 -9.33
CA GLN A 50 9.73 -5.81 -10.00
C GLN A 50 8.53 -6.50 -10.65
N ARG A 51 8.74 -7.66 -11.29
CA ARG A 51 7.65 -8.48 -11.82
C ARG A 51 6.71 -8.94 -10.72
N ASN A 52 7.21 -9.39 -9.57
CA ASN A 52 6.35 -9.76 -8.45
C ASN A 52 5.52 -8.58 -7.90
N ASP A 53 6.11 -7.38 -7.84
CA ASP A 53 5.40 -6.17 -7.44
C ASP A 53 4.32 -5.78 -8.47
N LEU A 54 4.62 -5.85 -9.77
CA LEU A 54 3.64 -5.64 -10.85
C LEU A 54 2.51 -6.68 -10.81
N LYS A 55 2.85 -7.95 -10.59
CA LYS A 55 1.88 -9.04 -10.42
C LYS A 55 0.94 -8.77 -9.24
N ALA A 56 1.46 -8.18 -8.17
CA ALA A 56 0.68 -7.75 -7.01
C ALA A 56 -0.10 -6.43 -7.23
N GLY A 57 -0.11 -5.89 -8.47
CA GLY A 57 -0.83 -4.67 -8.82
C GLY A 57 -0.13 -3.37 -8.41
N LYS A 58 1.15 -3.41 -8.02
CA LYS A 58 1.91 -2.19 -7.67
C LYS A 58 2.41 -1.51 -8.93
N LEU A 59 1.67 -0.51 -9.38
CA LEU A 59 2.00 0.29 -10.55
C LEU A 59 2.73 1.57 -10.14
N LEU A 60 3.82 1.89 -10.83
CA LEU A 60 4.50 3.17 -10.66
C LEU A 60 3.65 4.27 -11.30
N VAL A 61 3.14 5.18 -10.48
CA VAL A 61 2.49 6.40 -10.93
C VAL A 61 3.50 7.54 -10.82
N THR A 62 3.98 8.04 -11.97
CA THR A 62 4.83 9.22 -12.00
C THR A 62 4.08 10.43 -11.46
N GLU A 63 4.79 11.40 -10.87
CA GLU A 63 4.16 12.57 -10.25
C GLU A 63 3.17 12.26 -9.11
N SER A 64 3.49 11.23 -8.32
CA SER A 64 2.76 10.88 -7.10
C SER A 64 3.66 10.84 -5.87
N TYR A 65 3.10 11.19 -4.72
CA TYR A 65 3.82 11.39 -3.46
C TYR A 65 2.95 10.92 -2.29
N TYR A 66 3.58 10.34 -1.27
CA TYR A 66 2.95 10.21 0.05
C TYR A 66 3.39 11.39 0.92
N LEU A 67 2.46 12.24 1.30
CA LEU A 67 2.72 13.45 2.08
C LEU A 67 2.03 13.40 3.44
N LEU A 68 2.67 13.95 4.47
CA LEU A 68 2.05 14.08 5.78
C LEU A 68 0.91 15.09 5.71
N GLY A 69 -0.28 14.69 6.17
CA GLY A 69 -1.44 15.55 6.21
C GLY A 69 -1.54 16.35 7.49
N THR A 70 -1.88 17.63 7.36
CA THR A 70 -2.19 18.49 8.50
C THR A 70 -3.20 19.57 8.13
N VAL A 71 -3.64 20.35 9.12
CA VAL A 71 -4.59 21.44 8.91
C VAL A 71 -3.84 22.72 8.56
N ASP A 72 -4.35 23.52 7.62
CA ASP A 72 -3.87 24.88 7.33
C ASP A 72 -4.07 25.78 8.56
N PRO A 73 -3.01 26.20 9.27
CA PRO A 73 -3.13 27.11 10.43
C PRO A 73 -3.62 28.52 10.05
N THR A 74 -3.53 28.91 8.78
CA THR A 74 -3.84 30.28 8.34
C THR A 74 -5.33 30.50 8.08
N GLY A 75 -6.10 29.42 7.89
CA GLY A 75 -7.52 29.46 7.55
C GLY A 75 -7.82 30.15 6.21
N LYS A 76 -6.87 30.14 5.27
CA LYS A 76 -7.01 30.82 3.96
C LYS A 76 -7.53 29.90 2.86
N LEU A 77 -7.35 28.58 3.01
CA LEU A 77 -7.86 27.61 2.06
C LEU A 77 -9.40 27.51 2.11
N LYS A 78 -10.02 27.44 0.94
CA LYS A 78 -11.45 27.11 0.81
C LYS A 78 -11.69 25.60 0.92
N GLN A 79 -12.95 25.21 1.07
CA GLN A 79 -13.37 23.81 1.27
C GLN A 79 -12.78 22.81 0.25
N ASN A 80 -12.63 23.17 -1.03
CA ASN A 80 -12.09 22.29 -2.08
C ASN A 80 -10.65 22.63 -2.47
N GLU A 81 -9.95 23.44 -1.68
CA GLU A 81 -8.56 23.86 -1.90
C GLU A 81 -7.66 23.19 -0.87
N VAL A 82 -6.47 22.78 -1.30
CA VAL A 82 -5.39 22.26 -0.45
C VAL A 82 -4.10 23.02 -0.74
N CYS A 83 -3.20 23.14 0.23
CA CYS A 83 -1.84 23.59 -0.05
C CYS A 83 -0.91 22.38 0.00
N VAL A 84 -0.24 22.08 -1.11
CA VAL A 84 0.69 20.96 -1.23
C VAL A 84 2.09 21.49 -1.38
N ILE A 85 3.01 21.05 -0.52
CA ILE A 85 4.41 21.48 -0.47
C ILE A 85 5.30 20.29 -0.82
N LEU A 86 6.02 20.41 -1.94
CA LEU A 86 7.03 19.44 -2.38
C LEU A 86 8.43 20.02 -2.19
N GLU A 87 9.43 19.34 -2.75
CA GLU A 87 10.83 19.74 -2.59
C GLU A 87 11.15 21.14 -3.11
N ALA A 88 10.57 21.49 -4.26
CA ALA A 88 10.72 22.78 -4.93
C ALA A 88 9.76 23.87 -4.39
N GLY A 89 8.95 23.54 -3.37
CA GLY A 89 7.98 24.43 -2.76
C GLY A 89 6.53 24.06 -3.06
N GLN A 90 5.65 25.05 -2.91
CA GLN A 90 4.22 24.89 -3.11
C GLN A 90 3.86 24.65 -4.58
N ILE A 91 2.97 23.68 -4.82
CA ILE A 91 2.47 23.39 -6.16
C ILE A 91 1.07 23.99 -6.38
N SER A 92 0.63 24.05 -7.63
CA SER A 92 -0.71 24.51 -7.99
C SER A 92 -1.32 23.64 -9.10
N GLY A 93 -2.65 23.58 -9.15
CA GLY A 93 -3.40 22.78 -10.11
C GLY A 93 -4.26 21.71 -9.44
N ASP A 94 -4.94 20.89 -10.24
CA ASP A 94 -5.78 19.82 -9.70
C ASP A 94 -4.91 18.64 -9.23
N VAL A 95 -5.23 18.12 -8.05
CA VAL A 95 -4.54 16.98 -7.43
C VAL A 95 -5.56 15.94 -6.99
N LEU A 96 -5.22 14.67 -7.19
CA LEU A 96 -5.95 13.56 -6.58
C LEU A 96 -5.36 13.30 -5.19
N VAL A 97 -6.23 13.18 -4.19
CA VAL A 97 -5.89 12.93 -2.79
C VAL A 97 -6.60 11.66 -2.33
N TYR A 98 -5.85 10.75 -1.71
CA TYR A 98 -6.34 9.49 -1.19
C TYR A 98 -5.56 9.09 0.06
N ARG A 99 -6.18 8.35 0.98
CA ARG A 99 -5.50 7.74 2.13
C ARG A 99 -5.68 6.22 2.08
N ASN A 100 -4.58 5.50 2.22
CA ASN A 100 -4.60 4.05 2.26
C ASN A 100 -4.72 3.56 3.72
N PRO A 101 -5.53 2.53 4.01
CA PRO A 101 -6.51 1.88 3.14
C PRO A 101 -7.87 2.58 3.15
N GLY A 102 -8.46 2.73 1.97
CA GLY A 102 -9.83 3.20 1.78
C GLY A 102 -10.57 2.34 0.74
N LEU A 103 -11.81 1.94 1.06
CA LEU A 103 -12.65 1.08 0.21
C LEU A 103 -13.84 1.82 -0.41
N HIS A 104 -14.23 2.96 0.15
CA HIS A 104 -15.35 3.74 -0.36
C HIS A 104 -14.88 4.60 -1.54
N PHE A 105 -15.71 4.71 -2.57
CA PHE A 105 -15.36 5.50 -3.76
C PHE A 105 -15.18 6.99 -3.43
N GLY A 106 -15.88 7.46 -2.41
CA GLY A 106 -15.74 8.80 -1.86
C GLY A 106 -14.45 9.03 -1.08
N ASP A 107 -13.63 8.00 -0.80
CA ASP A 107 -12.33 8.20 -0.14
C ASP A 107 -11.29 8.83 -1.07
N ILE A 108 -11.60 8.94 -2.36
CA ILE A 108 -10.74 9.57 -3.36
C ILE A 108 -11.32 10.94 -3.68
N HIS A 109 -10.54 11.98 -3.44
CA HIS A 109 -10.93 13.36 -3.71
C HIS A 109 -10.08 13.97 -4.82
N VAL A 110 -10.70 14.80 -5.65
CA VAL A 110 -10.00 15.69 -6.57
C VAL A 110 -10.11 17.10 -6.01
N LEU A 111 -8.99 17.67 -5.62
CA LEU A 111 -8.90 18.95 -4.93
C LEU A 111 -7.99 19.92 -5.70
N LYS A 112 -8.11 21.20 -5.41
CA LYS A 112 -7.28 22.22 -6.06
C LYS A 112 -6.09 22.59 -5.18
N ALA A 113 -4.89 22.19 -5.58
CA ALA A 113 -3.66 22.69 -5.00
C ALA A 113 -3.54 24.20 -5.27
N THR A 114 -3.44 24.98 -4.19
CA THR A 114 -3.46 26.44 -4.20
C THR A 114 -2.28 26.98 -3.40
N TYR A 115 -1.57 27.92 -4.00
CA TYR A 115 -0.49 28.62 -3.33
C TYR A 115 -1.03 29.58 -2.25
N VAL A 116 -0.49 29.49 -1.04
CA VAL A 116 -0.83 30.31 0.12
C VAL A 116 0.44 30.93 0.68
N LYS A 117 0.63 32.23 0.40
CA LYS A 117 1.79 32.98 0.88
C LYS A 117 1.93 32.98 2.41
N ALA A 118 0.79 33.06 3.12
CA ALA A 118 0.78 33.09 4.59
C ALA A 118 1.28 31.79 5.24
N LEU A 119 1.29 30.66 4.51
CA LEU A 119 1.80 29.40 5.03
C LEU A 119 3.33 29.36 5.06
N GLU A 120 4.03 30.17 4.28
CA GLU A 120 5.51 30.15 4.23
C GLU A 120 6.13 30.45 5.60
N GLU A 121 5.57 31.41 6.34
CA GLU A 121 6.03 31.75 7.69
C GLU A 121 5.75 30.64 8.71
N HIS A 122 4.69 29.85 8.52
CA HIS A 122 4.31 28.76 9.43
C HIS A 122 5.12 27.49 9.19
N VAL A 123 5.33 27.15 7.93
CA VAL A 123 6.00 25.90 7.51
C VAL A 123 7.52 26.05 7.55
N GLY A 124 8.02 27.27 7.33
CA GLY A 124 9.45 27.57 7.25
C GLY A 124 10.12 26.75 6.15
N ASN A 125 11.18 26.03 6.50
CA ASN A 125 11.94 25.20 5.56
C ASN A 125 11.39 23.78 5.40
N SER A 126 10.23 23.46 6.00
CA SER A 126 9.67 22.11 5.93
C SER A 126 9.17 21.79 4.52
N LYS A 127 9.33 20.53 4.11
CA LYS A 127 8.98 20.01 2.78
C LYS A 127 8.11 18.77 2.93
N TYR A 128 7.42 18.37 1.86
CA TYR A 128 6.63 17.14 1.77
C TYR A 128 5.44 17.09 2.74
N GLY A 129 4.56 18.08 2.65
CA GLY A 129 3.33 18.16 3.43
C GLY A 129 2.13 18.57 2.60
N VAL A 130 0.94 18.19 3.05
CA VAL A 130 -0.34 18.67 2.52
C VAL A 130 -1.17 19.29 3.64
N PHE A 131 -1.64 20.51 3.40
CA PHE A 131 -2.44 21.29 4.33
C PHE A 131 -3.88 21.35 3.85
N PHE A 132 -4.79 20.92 4.72
CA PHE A 132 -6.23 20.85 4.48
C PHE A 132 -6.95 22.07 5.06
N PRO A 133 -8.06 22.52 4.45
CA PRO A 133 -8.83 23.67 4.91
C PRO A 133 -9.48 23.38 6.27
N GLN A 134 -9.67 24.45 7.06
CA GLN A 134 -10.43 24.43 8.31
C GLN A 134 -11.96 24.53 8.10
N ILE A 135 -12.39 24.64 6.84
CA ILE A 135 -13.76 24.96 6.47
C ILE A 135 -14.37 23.77 5.74
N GLY A 136 -15.53 23.33 6.21
CA GLY A 136 -16.30 22.25 5.60
C GLY A 136 -17.33 21.69 6.58
N PRO A 137 -18.31 20.93 6.10
CA PRO A 137 -19.26 20.22 6.96
C PRO A 137 -18.58 19.10 7.76
N ARG A 138 -17.52 18.50 7.20
CA ARG A 138 -16.61 17.54 7.83
C ARG A 138 -15.18 17.89 7.43
N SER A 139 -14.18 17.41 8.17
CA SER A 139 -12.79 17.58 7.78
C SER A 139 -12.49 16.71 6.55
N LEU A 140 -11.63 17.19 5.65
CA LEU A 140 -11.20 16.37 4.51
C LEU A 140 -10.46 15.10 4.95
N GLY A 141 -9.80 15.11 6.11
CA GLY A 141 -9.23 13.89 6.68
C GLY A 141 -10.30 12.83 6.95
N ASP A 142 -11.41 13.20 7.61
CA ASP A 142 -12.51 12.28 7.90
C ASP A 142 -13.22 11.81 6.62
N GLU A 143 -13.40 12.70 5.65
CA GLU A 143 -13.98 12.35 4.35
C GLU A 143 -13.11 11.35 3.57
N ILE A 144 -11.78 11.39 3.75
CA ILE A 144 -10.81 10.55 3.07
C ILE A 144 -10.47 9.34 3.96
N ALA A 145 -11.27 8.29 3.80
CA ALA A 145 -11.13 7.02 4.51
C ALA A 145 -11.22 7.12 6.05
N GLY A 146 -11.92 8.10 6.62
CA GLY A 146 -12.04 8.27 8.07
C GLY A 146 -10.70 8.64 8.74
N GLY A 147 -9.85 9.37 8.03
CA GLY A 147 -8.56 9.83 8.53
C GLY A 147 -8.65 11.02 9.48
N ASP A 148 -7.51 11.35 10.05
CA ASP A 148 -7.31 12.55 10.83
C ASP A 148 -5.94 13.19 10.49
N PHE A 149 -5.39 13.96 11.42
CA PHE A 149 -4.15 14.71 11.23
C PHE A 149 -3.13 14.43 12.34
N ASP A 150 -3.17 13.23 12.95
CA ASP A 150 -2.25 12.81 14.01
C ASP A 150 -0.94 12.15 13.51
N GLY A 151 -0.83 11.97 12.19
CA GLY A 151 0.25 11.23 11.54
C GLY A 151 -0.10 10.64 10.17
N ASP A 152 -1.35 10.81 9.73
CA ASP A 152 -1.84 10.26 8.47
C ASP A 152 -1.07 10.73 7.23
N MET A 153 -0.74 9.75 6.38
CA MET A 153 -0.05 9.95 5.11
C MET A 153 -1.04 9.87 3.94
N TYR A 154 -1.06 10.90 3.11
CA TYR A 154 -1.96 11.01 1.98
C TYR A 154 -1.19 10.80 0.68
N PHE A 155 -1.70 9.89 -0.15
CA PHE A 155 -1.29 9.75 -1.53
C PHE A 155 -1.82 10.95 -2.33
N ILE A 156 -0.90 11.74 -2.86
CA ILE A 156 -1.15 12.89 -3.72
C ILE A 156 -0.63 12.56 -5.11
N SER A 157 -1.48 12.63 -6.13
CA SER A 157 -1.05 12.46 -7.52
C SER A 157 -1.45 13.68 -8.35
N ARG A 158 -0.51 14.16 -9.17
CA ARG A 158 -0.77 15.15 -10.22
C ARG A 158 -0.97 14.44 -11.54
N ASN A 159 -1.89 14.93 -12.37
CA ASN A 159 -1.92 14.51 -13.77
C ASN A 159 -0.88 15.33 -14.56
N PRO A 160 0.20 14.72 -15.08
CA PRO A 160 1.23 15.44 -15.84
C PRO A 160 0.70 16.00 -17.16
N ASN A 161 -0.36 15.40 -17.71
CA ASN A 161 -0.83 15.67 -19.06
C ASN A 161 -1.85 16.81 -19.15
N GLY A 162 -2.10 17.54 -18.05
CA GLY A 162 -2.97 18.73 -18.01
C GLY A 162 -4.44 18.48 -18.41
N THR A 163 -4.84 17.23 -18.64
CA THR A 163 -6.19 16.85 -18.97
C THR A 163 -6.96 16.70 -17.66
N THR A 164 -8.01 17.49 -17.48
CA THR A 164 -8.94 17.49 -16.33
C THR A 164 -9.72 16.17 -16.14
N ASN A 165 -9.26 15.08 -16.74
CA ASN A 165 -9.95 13.81 -16.75
C ASN A 165 -9.51 12.95 -15.56
N TYR A 166 -9.71 13.45 -14.35
CA TYR A 166 -10.15 12.57 -13.25
C TYR A 166 -11.62 12.15 -13.43
N SER A 167 -12.23 12.53 -14.56
CA SER A 167 -13.52 12.07 -15.07
C SER A 167 -13.77 10.56 -15.10
N PRO A 168 -12.82 9.60 -15.04
CA PRO A 168 -13.18 8.19 -14.90
C PRO A 168 -14.02 7.90 -13.65
N LEU A 169 -13.86 8.67 -12.56
CA LEU A 169 -14.75 8.58 -11.39
C LEU A 169 -16.19 9.03 -11.70
N SER A 170 -16.36 10.02 -12.59
CA SER A 170 -17.68 10.49 -13.06
C SER A 170 -18.27 9.67 -14.22
N ILE A 171 -17.44 8.96 -14.99
CA ILE A 171 -17.87 8.12 -16.13
C ILE A 171 -18.26 6.71 -15.66
N ALA A 172 -17.59 6.18 -14.62
CA ALA A 172 -17.94 4.87 -14.05
C ALA A 172 -19.33 4.85 -13.39
N PHE A 173 -19.86 6.01 -13.00
CA PHE A 173 -21.17 6.13 -12.36
C PHE A 173 -21.90 7.32 -12.97
N GLY A 174 -22.77 7.04 -13.95
CA GLY A 174 -23.55 8.02 -14.68
C GLY A 174 -24.11 9.13 -13.79
N SER A 175 -24.18 10.32 -14.38
CA SER A 175 -24.42 11.70 -13.89
C SER A 175 -25.48 11.98 -12.80
N ASN A 176 -25.96 11.00 -12.04
CA ASN A 176 -27.02 11.14 -11.04
C ASN A 176 -26.66 10.63 -9.64
N LEU A 177 -25.41 10.24 -9.33
CA LEU A 177 -24.96 10.11 -7.94
C LEU A 177 -24.17 11.35 -7.54
N THR A 178 -24.84 12.29 -6.90
CA THR A 178 -24.18 13.33 -6.09
C THR A 178 -23.32 12.64 -5.02
N PHE A 179 -22.11 13.17 -4.77
CA PHE A 179 -21.14 12.76 -3.73
C PHE A 179 -21.66 12.92 -2.26
N TYR A 180 -22.97 12.94 -2.09
CA TYR A 180 -23.73 13.19 -0.86
C TYR A 180 -24.80 12.12 -0.66
N GLU A 181 -24.47 10.84 -0.85
CA GLU A 181 -25.19 9.81 -0.08
C GLU A 181 -24.50 9.79 1.29
N PRO A 182 -25.09 10.40 2.34
CA PRO A 182 -24.50 10.36 3.67
C PRO A 182 -24.34 8.90 4.09
N PHE A 183 -23.26 8.63 4.83
CA PHE A 183 -23.08 7.41 5.61
C PHE A 183 -24.41 7.08 6.31
N LEU A 184 -25.14 6.09 5.80
CA LEU A 184 -26.44 5.73 6.33
C LEU A 184 -26.14 4.84 7.53
N PHE A 185 -26.00 5.46 8.70
CA PHE A 185 -25.80 4.79 9.98
C PHE A 185 -27.02 3.90 10.27
N SER A 186 -27.05 2.71 9.69
CA SER A 186 -28.17 1.81 9.85
C SER A 186 -27.75 0.38 9.59
N TYR A 187 -26.85 -0.18 10.41
CA TYR A 187 -26.94 -1.59 10.85
C TYR A 187 -26.19 -1.84 12.17
N SER A 188 -26.23 -0.89 13.12
CA SER A 188 -25.91 -1.17 14.53
C SER A 188 -27.21 -1.30 15.32
N ASN A 189 -27.72 -2.53 15.40
CA ASN A 189 -28.70 -2.88 16.44
C ASN A 189 -27.96 -2.91 17.78
N THR A 190 -27.78 -1.75 18.39
CA THR A 190 -27.36 -1.64 19.79
C THR A 190 -28.41 -0.84 20.56
N SER A 191 -29.43 -1.54 21.03
CA SER A 191 -30.23 -1.08 22.15
C SER A 191 -29.36 -1.10 23.41
N SER A 192 -28.77 0.03 23.78
CA SER A 192 -28.28 0.24 25.14
C SER A 192 -28.89 1.52 25.68
N GLN A 193 -30.04 1.38 26.36
CA GLN A 193 -30.54 2.43 27.24
C GLN A 193 -29.54 2.62 28.37
N VAL A 194 -28.91 3.79 28.43
CA VAL A 194 -28.14 4.23 29.60
C VAL A 194 -29.04 5.15 30.42
N ASN A 195 -29.57 4.63 31.52
CA ASN A 195 -30.29 5.44 32.51
C ASN A 195 -29.30 6.33 33.26
N HIS A 196 -29.35 7.63 33.02
CA HIS A 196 -28.67 8.63 33.83
C HIS A 196 -29.52 8.98 35.05
N GLY A 197 -29.00 8.72 36.26
CA GLY A 197 -29.56 9.28 37.49
C GLY A 197 -29.19 8.52 38.76
N LEU A 198 -28.50 9.21 39.68
CA LEU A 198 -28.43 8.93 41.14
C LEU A 198 -27.44 7.89 41.68
N ALA A 199 -26.26 7.69 41.06
CA ALA A 199 -25.19 6.89 41.67
C ALA A 199 -23.82 7.62 41.78
N LEU A 200 -23.78 8.95 41.65
CA LEU A 200 -22.51 9.68 41.51
C LEU A 200 -21.86 10.12 42.84
N LEU A 201 -22.58 10.11 43.97
CA LEU A 201 -22.07 10.63 45.25
C LEU A 201 -21.49 9.55 46.18
N LEU A 202 -21.96 8.30 46.10
CA LEU A 202 -21.41 7.19 46.92
C LEU A 202 -20.17 6.52 46.30
N LEU A 203 -19.87 6.78 45.03
CA LEU A 203 -18.72 6.21 44.31
C LEU A 203 -17.41 6.98 44.54
N VAL A 204 -17.46 8.24 44.94
CA VAL A 204 -16.26 9.09 45.04
C VAL A 204 -15.41 8.76 46.27
N GLU A 205 -16.03 8.41 47.40
CA GLU A 205 -15.28 8.04 48.63
C GLU A 205 -14.71 6.60 48.60
N PHE A 206 -15.37 5.67 47.90
CA PHE A 206 -14.91 4.27 47.85
C PHE A 206 -13.80 4.02 46.81
N MET A 207 -13.64 4.93 45.82
CA MET A 207 -12.74 4.76 44.67
C MET A 207 -11.29 5.23 44.90
N LEU A 208 -11.00 5.94 45.99
CA LEU A 208 -9.65 6.48 46.23
C LEU A 208 -8.67 5.45 46.82
N VAL A 209 -9.14 4.40 47.50
CA VAL A 209 -8.27 3.45 48.23
C VAL A 209 -7.95 2.16 47.43
N GLN A 210 -8.66 1.85 46.34
CA GLN A 210 -8.51 0.57 45.61
C GLN A 210 -8.02 0.71 44.14
N ARG A 211 -7.52 1.90 43.78
CA ARG A 211 -7.44 2.37 42.37
C ARG A 211 -6.33 1.75 41.51
N GLN A 212 -5.32 1.08 42.08
CA GLN A 212 -4.11 0.72 41.30
C GLN A 212 -4.02 -0.75 40.85
N VAL A 213 -4.58 -1.71 41.61
CA VAL A 213 -4.45 -3.14 41.27
C VAL A 213 -5.66 -3.68 40.49
N ASN A 214 -6.87 -3.16 40.75
CA ASN A 214 -8.09 -3.64 40.11
C ASN A 214 -8.35 -3.05 38.70
N LEU A 215 -7.87 -1.84 38.40
CA LEU A 215 -8.03 -1.23 37.07
C LEU A 215 -7.22 -1.99 36.03
N HIS A 216 -5.94 -2.27 36.32
CA HIS A 216 -5.10 -3.02 35.38
C HIS A 216 -5.68 -4.39 35.09
N GLN A 217 -6.04 -5.19 36.10
CA GLN A 217 -6.50 -6.55 35.84
C GLN A 217 -7.89 -6.61 35.18
N LYS A 218 -8.79 -5.65 35.46
CA LYS A 218 -10.12 -5.59 34.81
C LYS A 218 -10.07 -4.99 33.41
N CYS A 219 -9.31 -3.92 33.18
CA CYS A 219 -9.08 -3.36 31.85
C CYS A 219 -8.35 -4.37 30.97
N TRP A 220 -7.33 -5.03 31.49
CA TRP A 220 -6.55 -6.02 30.75
C TRP A 220 -7.38 -7.27 30.42
N LYS A 221 -8.18 -7.79 31.36
CA LYS A 221 -9.10 -8.90 31.05
C LYS A 221 -10.13 -8.52 30.00
N ARG A 222 -10.76 -7.33 30.09
CA ARG A 222 -11.78 -6.88 29.13
C ARG A 222 -11.20 -6.62 27.73
N SER A 223 -10.03 -5.98 27.65
CA SER A 223 -9.32 -5.76 26.38
C SER A 223 -8.85 -7.05 25.73
N PHE A 224 -8.35 -8.03 26.52
CA PHE A 224 -7.78 -9.26 25.96
C PHE A 224 -8.83 -10.34 25.63
N SER A 225 -9.94 -10.43 26.38
CA SER A 225 -10.93 -11.50 26.19
C SER A 225 -12.05 -11.17 25.20
N GLU A 226 -12.42 -9.89 25.03
CA GLU A 226 -13.55 -9.51 24.18
C GLU A 226 -13.16 -8.88 22.84
N CYS A 227 -12.00 -8.22 22.75
CA CYS A 227 -11.57 -7.50 21.54
C CYS A 227 -10.53 -8.28 20.71
N PHE A 228 -9.65 -9.06 21.36
CA PHE A 228 -8.35 -9.39 20.78
C PHE A 228 -8.26 -10.68 19.93
N TRP A 229 -9.28 -11.55 19.86
CA TRP A 229 -9.11 -12.88 19.22
C TRP A 229 -10.05 -13.20 18.06
N ARG A 230 -11.04 -12.35 17.74
CA ARG A 230 -11.95 -12.60 16.59
C ARG A 230 -12.30 -11.39 15.73
N GLN A 231 -12.02 -10.17 16.18
CA GLN A 231 -12.42 -8.95 15.48
C GLN A 231 -11.38 -8.47 14.46
N ASP A 232 -10.09 -8.67 14.73
CA ASP A 232 -8.98 -8.18 13.88
C ASP A 232 -8.99 -8.75 12.45
N LEU A 233 -9.67 -9.87 12.22
CA LEU A 233 -9.78 -10.48 10.89
C LEU A 233 -10.98 -9.94 10.08
N ILE A 234 -11.91 -9.24 10.71
CA ILE A 234 -13.13 -8.76 10.05
C ILE A 234 -12.85 -7.67 9.02
N PRO A 235 -12.01 -6.64 9.26
CA PRO A 235 -11.67 -5.67 8.23
C PRO A 235 -11.04 -6.34 7.01
N GLY A 236 -10.10 -7.26 7.22
CA GLY A 236 -9.47 -8.02 6.13
C GLY A 236 -10.48 -8.86 5.35
N ALA A 237 -11.37 -9.59 6.05
CA ALA A 237 -12.39 -10.40 5.40
C ALA A 237 -13.44 -9.55 4.65
N ALA A 238 -13.80 -8.37 5.17
CA ALA A 238 -14.69 -7.43 4.48
C ALA A 238 -14.02 -6.86 3.21
N ALA A 239 -12.73 -6.52 3.27
CA ALA A 239 -11.95 -6.07 2.12
C ALA A 239 -11.82 -7.18 1.05
N ASP A 240 -11.53 -8.42 1.44
CA ASP A 240 -11.49 -9.58 0.55
C ASP A 240 -12.84 -9.77 -0.19
N SER A 241 -13.93 -9.64 0.56
CA SER A 241 -15.29 -9.75 0.02
C SER A 241 -15.61 -8.59 -0.92
N TRP A 242 -15.24 -7.36 -0.55
CA TRP A 242 -15.37 -6.19 -1.42
C TRP A 242 -14.63 -6.40 -2.75
N LEU A 243 -13.37 -6.83 -2.71
CA LEU A 243 -12.56 -7.10 -3.91
C LEU A 243 -13.23 -8.14 -4.81
N THR A 244 -13.71 -9.23 -4.20
CA THR A 244 -14.38 -10.33 -4.93
C THR A 244 -15.66 -9.86 -5.63
N ILE A 245 -16.47 -9.03 -4.98
CA ILE A 245 -17.71 -8.51 -5.56
C ILE A 245 -17.39 -7.44 -6.62
N MET A 246 -16.43 -6.57 -6.34
CA MET A 246 -16.04 -5.47 -7.23
C MET A 246 -15.45 -6.01 -8.55
N ASP A 247 -14.61 -7.04 -8.48
CA ASP A 247 -14.08 -7.73 -9.65
C ASP A 247 -15.19 -8.21 -10.60
N ARG A 248 -16.19 -8.89 -10.05
CA ARG A 248 -17.36 -9.35 -10.81
C ARG A 248 -18.23 -8.18 -11.29
N TYR A 249 -18.41 -7.16 -10.47
CA TYR A 249 -19.19 -5.97 -10.82
C TYR A 249 -18.63 -5.25 -12.05
N LEU A 250 -17.29 -5.11 -12.11
CA LEU A 250 -16.58 -4.46 -13.22
C LEU A 250 -16.57 -5.29 -14.51
N THR A 251 -16.58 -6.62 -14.40
CA THR A 251 -16.52 -7.53 -15.55
C THR A 251 -17.89 -7.89 -16.12
N LEU A 252 -18.97 -7.69 -15.36
CA LEU A 252 -20.33 -7.90 -15.84
C LEU A 252 -20.71 -6.84 -16.90
N GLY A 253 -21.30 -7.28 -18.01
CA GLY A 253 -21.91 -6.39 -18.99
C GLY A 253 -23.19 -5.72 -18.49
N ASP A 254 -23.60 -4.63 -19.14
CA ASP A 254 -24.74 -3.81 -18.70
C ASP A 254 -26.11 -4.49 -18.85
N GLU A 255 -26.19 -5.53 -19.67
CA GLU A 255 -27.40 -6.35 -19.82
C GLU A 255 -27.83 -7.04 -18.52
N ARG A 256 -26.92 -7.15 -17.53
CA ARG A 256 -27.18 -7.77 -16.22
C ARG A 256 -27.44 -6.74 -15.13
N ALA A 257 -28.18 -5.69 -15.44
CA ALA A 257 -28.46 -4.57 -14.53
C ALA A 257 -29.00 -4.98 -13.14
N LYS A 258 -29.90 -5.97 -13.07
CA LYS A 258 -30.45 -6.48 -11.79
C LYS A 258 -29.39 -7.13 -10.91
N GLU A 259 -28.47 -7.89 -11.51
CA GLU A 259 -27.34 -8.52 -10.81
C GLU A 259 -26.37 -7.45 -10.31
N LYS A 260 -26.01 -6.48 -11.16
CA LYS A 260 -25.18 -5.32 -10.78
C LYS A 260 -25.78 -4.52 -9.63
N ALA A 261 -27.10 -4.29 -9.61
CA ALA A 261 -27.76 -3.61 -8.50
C ALA A 261 -27.71 -4.41 -7.18
N GLY A 262 -27.78 -5.75 -7.26
CA GLY A 262 -27.55 -6.63 -6.11
C GLY A 262 -26.12 -6.50 -5.56
N MET A 263 -25.14 -6.58 -6.45
CA MET A 263 -23.72 -6.46 -6.11
C MET A 263 -23.38 -5.09 -5.54
N LYS A 264 -23.93 -4.01 -6.09
CA LYS A 264 -23.73 -2.66 -5.55
C LYS A 264 -24.16 -2.58 -4.08
N ARG A 265 -25.28 -3.19 -3.72
CA ARG A 265 -25.73 -3.26 -2.31
C ARG A 265 -24.76 -4.07 -1.43
N GLN A 266 -24.23 -5.18 -1.94
CA GLN A 266 -23.23 -5.96 -1.22
C GLN A 266 -21.89 -5.22 -1.06
N ILE A 267 -21.46 -4.47 -2.08
CA ILE A 267 -20.26 -3.61 -2.04
C ILE A 267 -20.41 -2.56 -0.94
N LEU A 268 -21.51 -1.81 -0.92
CA LEU A 268 -21.78 -0.80 0.11
C LEU A 268 -21.80 -1.43 1.51
N LYS A 269 -22.49 -2.57 1.67
CA LYS A 269 -22.52 -3.30 2.94
C LYS A 269 -21.13 -3.77 3.41
N ALA A 270 -20.27 -4.21 2.48
CA ALA A 270 -18.90 -4.59 2.80
C ALA A 270 -18.05 -3.39 3.24
N ILE A 271 -18.26 -2.22 2.62
CA ILE A 271 -17.61 -0.96 3.02
C ILE A 271 -18.03 -0.55 4.44
N ASP A 272 -19.32 -0.56 4.74
CA ASP A 272 -19.82 -0.19 6.08
C ASP A 272 -19.20 -1.09 7.15
N ILE A 273 -19.21 -2.41 6.93
CA ILE A 273 -18.61 -3.39 7.85
C ILE A 273 -17.11 -3.17 7.99
N TYR A 274 -16.41 -2.81 6.91
CA TYR A 274 -14.99 -2.54 6.93
C TYR A 274 -14.66 -1.37 7.88
N TYR A 275 -15.32 -0.23 7.70
CA TYR A 275 -15.10 0.95 8.53
C TYR A 275 -15.58 0.76 9.97
N ASP A 276 -16.75 0.15 10.18
CA ASP A 276 -17.25 -0.20 11.51
C ASP A 276 -16.24 -1.09 12.26
N ALA A 277 -15.62 -2.06 11.55
CA ALA A 277 -14.64 -2.96 12.13
C ALA A 277 -13.30 -2.29 12.43
N LEU A 278 -12.90 -1.25 11.68
CA LEU A 278 -11.71 -0.46 11.98
C LEU A 278 -11.87 0.36 13.27
N ASP A 279 -13.07 0.89 13.52
CA ASP A 279 -13.36 1.70 14.71
C ASP A 279 -13.85 0.89 15.92
N ALA A 280 -14.25 -0.36 15.71
CA ALA A 280 -14.70 -1.27 16.77
C ALA A 280 -13.73 -1.36 17.98
N PRO A 281 -12.40 -1.41 17.81
CA PRO A 281 -11.47 -1.41 18.94
C PRO A 281 -11.50 -0.13 19.77
N LYS A 282 -11.86 1.02 19.16
CA LYS A 282 -11.89 2.33 19.84
C LYS A 282 -13.12 2.49 20.72
N ASN A 283 -14.26 1.94 20.29
CA ASN A 283 -15.56 2.13 20.95
C ASN A 283 -16.08 0.85 21.66
N GLY A 284 -15.40 -0.29 21.51
CA GLY A 284 -15.79 -1.58 22.09
C GLY A 284 -16.96 -2.26 21.38
N ALA A 285 -17.29 -1.85 20.16
CA ALA A 285 -18.34 -2.47 19.35
C ALA A 285 -17.98 -3.88 18.91
N LYS A 286 -18.99 -4.70 18.61
CA LYS A 286 -18.80 -6.05 18.03
C LYS A 286 -19.34 -6.07 16.61
N VAL A 287 -18.44 -6.25 15.66
CA VAL A 287 -18.75 -6.31 14.22
C VAL A 287 -18.58 -7.73 13.71
N TYR A 288 -19.48 -8.16 12.82
CA TYR A 288 -19.48 -9.51 12.26
C TYR A 288 -19.68 -9.47 10.75
N LEU A 289 -18.94 -10.30 10.01
CA LEU A 289 -19.16 -10.47 8.58
C LEU A 289 -20.37 -11.39 8.33
N PRO A 290 -21.44 -10.91 7.67
CA PRO A 290 -22.64 -11.67 7.41
C PRO A 290 -22.40 -12.73 6.32
N LEU A 291 -23.24 -13.77 6.30
CA LEU A 291 -23.06 -14.93 5.42
C LEU A 291 -23.12 -14.58 3.92
N ASP A 292 -23.90 -13.58 3.54
CA ASP A 292 -24.04 -13.10 2.17
C ASP A 292 -22.81 -12.34 1.66
N LEU A 293 -21.84 -12.07 2.53
CA LEU A 293 -20.52 -11.53 2.22
C LEU A 293 -19.41 -12.55 2.47
N LYS A 294 -19.70 -13.84 2.66
CA LYS A 294 -18.66 -14.88 2.77
C LYS A 294 -18.52 -15.62 1.47
N PHE A 295 -17.35 -15.51 0.85
CA PHE A 295 -17.02 -16.16 -0.40
C PHE A 295 -16.04 -17.33 -0.18
N GLU A 296 -16.24 -18.42 -0.90
CA GLU A 296 -15.30 -19.55 -0.93
C GLU A 296 -14.31 -19.49 -2.10
N SER A 297 -14.66 -18.72 -3.14
CA SER A 297 -13.88 -18.56 -4.37
C SER A 297 -13.52 -17.10 -4.58
N PHE A 298 -12.27 -16.85 -4.92
CA PHE A 298 -11.67 -15.51 -5.04
C PHE A 298 -11.04 -15.33 -6.42
N PRO A 299 -10.88 -14.09 -6.92
CA PRO A 299 -10.12 -13.84 -8.13
C PRO A 299 -8.71 -14.46 -8.06
N HIS A 300 -8.29 -15.12 -9.14
CA HIS A 300 -7.01 -15.83 -9.20
C HIS A 300 -5.78 -14.95 -8.86
N TYR A 301 -5.81 -13.66 -9.21
CA TYR A 301 -4.73 -12.71 -8.92
C TYR A 301 -4.48 -12.48 -7.42
N MET A 302 -5.39 -12.90 -6.53
CA MET A 302 -5.21 -12.80 -5.08
C MET A 302 -4.32 -13.91 -4.49
N GLU A 303 -3.99 -14.96 -5.27
CA GLU A 303 -3.05 -16.03 -4.91
C GLU A 303 -3.30 -16.74 -3.54
N TYR A 304 -4.55 -16.88 -3.11
CA TYR A 304 -4.87 -17.62 -1.88
C TYR A 304 -4.62 -19.14 -2.04
N LYS A 305 -3.49 -19.62 -1.50
CA LYS A 305 -3.02 -21.03 -1.61
C LYS A 305 -4.02 -22.12 -1.21
N HIS A 306 -4.97 -21.82 -0.31
CA HIS A 306 -5.90 -22.81 0.26
C HIS A 306 -7.37 -22.47 0.01
N LYS A 307 -7.66 -21.51 -0.87
CA LYS A 307 -9.03 -21.13 -1.24
C LYS A 307 -9.29 -21.48 -2.71
N LYS A 308 -10.56 -21.65 -3.07
CA LYS A 308 -10.92 -21.82 -4.49
C LYS A 308 -10.63 -20.50 -5.21
N SER A 309 -10.29 -20.57 -6.48
CA SER A 309 -10.10 -19.40 -7.33
C SER A 309 -10.91 -19.49 -8.61
N PHE A 310 -11.20 -18.33 -9.20
CA PHE A 310 -11.79 -18.22 -10.53
C PHE A 310 -10.94 -17.29 -11.40
N ASN A 311 -10.96 -17.54 -12.71
CA ASN A 311 -10.28 -16.68 -13.65
C ASN A 311 -11.04 -15.34 -13.78
N SER A 312 -10.33 -14.23 -13.57
CA SER A 312 -10.88 -12.89 -13.59
C SER A 312 -10.45 -12.19 -14.87
N THR A 313 -11.41 -11.55 -15.53
CA THR A 313 -11.15 -10.71 -16.70
C THR A 313 -11.11 -9.22 -16.37
N SER A 314 -11.04 -8.87 -15.07
CA SER A 314 -10.88 -7.48 -14.65
C SER A 314 -9.47 -6.98 -14.97
N ILE A 315 -9.26 -5.67 -14.87
CA ILE A 315 -7.93 -5.08 -15.12
C ILE A 315 -6.84 -5.70 -14.23
N LEU A 316 -7.16 -6.06 -12.98
CA LEU A 316 -6.21 -6.72 -12.08
C LEU A 316 -5.88 -8.14 -12.53
N GLY A 317 -6.88 -8.90 -13.00
CA GLY A 317 -6.67 -10.22 -13.59
C GLY A 317 -5.82 -10.15 -14.86
N LEU A 318 -6.10 -9.19 -15.74
CA LEU A 318 -5.33 -9.00 -16.98
C LEU A 318 -3.87 -8.61 -16.72
N ILE A 319 -3.61 -7.72 -15.74
CA ILE A 319 -2.24 -7.37 -15.33
C ILE A 319 -1.53 -8.61 -14.79
N TYR A 320 -2.19 -9.36 -13.92
CA TYR A 320 -1.65 -10.59 -13.34
C TYR A 320 -1.27 -11.61 -14.43
N ASP A 321 -2.19 -11.93 -15.34
CA ASP A 321 -1.97 -12.89 -16.43
C ASP A 321 -0.87 -12.44 -17.40
N THR A 322 -0.79 -11.13 -17.65
CA THR A 322 0.29 -10.55 -18.49
C THR A 322 1.65 -10.76 -17.83
N VAL A 323 1.77 -10.53 -16.52
CA VAL A 323 3.03 -10.73 -15.81
C VAL A 323 3.38 -12.20 -15.68
N VAL A 324 2.40 -13.09 -15.47
CA VAL A 324 2.63 -14.53 -15.38
C VAL A 324 3.09 -15.09 -16.73
N SER A 325 2.44 -14.73 -17.84
CA SER A 325 2.83 -15.23 -19.17
C SER A 325 4.26 -14.83 -19.55
N GLN A 326 4.69 -13.61 -19.22
CA GLN A 326 6.08 -13.16 -19.41
C GLN A 326 7.11 -13.93 -18.56
N ASN A 327 6.69 -14.57 -17.46
CA ASN A 327 7.57 -15.41 -16.65
C ASN A 327 7.58 -16.87 -17.13
N GLU A 328 6.52 -17.36 -17.78
CA GLU A 328 6.42 -18.74 -18.29
C GLU A 328 7.15 -18.95 -19.62
N GLU A 329 7.41 -17.88 -20.38
CA GLU A 329 8.31 -17.91 -21.54
C GLU A 329 9.79 -18.17 -21.15
N GLU A 330 10.12 -18.19 -19.84
CA GLU A 330 11.40 -18.70 -19.34
C GLU A 330 11.33 -20.25 -19.24
N PRO A 331 12.08 -21.01 -20.05
CA PRO A 331 11.91 -22.47 -20.13
C PRO A 331 12.21 -23.19 -18.80
N PRO A 332 11.58 -24.34 -18.53
CA PRO A 332 11.77 -25.08 -17.27
C PRO A 332 13.22 -25.57 -17.14
N PRO A 333 13.72 -25.79 -15.90
CA PRO A 333 15.07 -26.28 -15.68
C PRO A 333 15.16 -27.74 -16.13
N CYS A 334 15.44 -27.95 -17.42
CA CYS A 334 15.96 -29.21 -17.89
C CYS A 334 17.37 -29.36 -17.31
N GLY A 335 17.64 -30.53 -16.73
CA GLY A 335 18.83 -30.80 -15.95
C GLY A 335 20.12 -30.36 -16.63
N THR A 336 21.04 -29.88 -15.80
CA THR A 336 22.46 -29.64 -16.06
C THR A 336 22.79 -28.58 -17.13
N HIS A 337 23.34 -27.46 -16.62
CA HIS A 337 24.21 -26.53 -17.36
C HIS A 337 23.58 -25.60 -18.41
N HIS A 338 22.40 -25.03 -18.12
CA HIS A 338 21.89 -23.89 -18.92
C HIS A 338 21.07 -22.88 -18.10
N LEU A 339 21.57 -22.46 -16.93
CA LEU A 339 20.86 -21.49 -16.06
C LEU A 339 21.06 -20.01 -16.47
N LEU A 340 21.56 -19.71 -17.67
CA LEU A 340 22.02 -18.35 -18.02
C LEU A 340 21.53 -17.81 -19.37
N CYS A 341 20.84 -18.59 -20.19
CA CYS A 341 20.46 -18.17 -21.54
C CYS A 341 18.94 -17.99 -21.65
N HIS A 342 18.51 -16.78 -21.28
CA HIS A 342 17.41 -16.00 -21.85
C HIS A 342 16.77 -15.09 -20.79
N ILE A 343 17.61 -14.35 -20.07
CA ILE A 343 17.19 -13.00 -19.70
C ILE A 343 17.15 -12.25 -21.02
N SER A 344 15.98 -11.75 -21.43
CA SER A 344 15.85 -10.80 -22.55
C SER A 344 17.02 -9.82 -22.47
N GLU A 345 17.83 -9.68 -23.54
CA GLU A 345 19.09 -8.91 -23.52
C GLU A 345 18.96 -7.65 -22.64
N ILE A 346 19.63 -7.65 -21.48
CA ILE A 346 19.64 -6.47 -20.61
C ILE A 346 20.46 -5.42 -21.37
N LYS A 347 19.76 -4.46 -21.99
CA LYS A 347 20.38 -3.35 -22.70
C LYS A 347 20.43 -2.14 -21.79
N LYS A 348 21.60 -1.52 -21.73
CA LYS A 348 21.77 -0.22 -21.08
C LYS A 348 20.88 0.80 -21.81
N LEU A 349 20.10 1.58 -21.07
CA LEU A 349 19.33 2.67 -21.68
C LEU A 349 20.30 3.78 -22.12
N PRO A 350 20.05 4.48 -23.25
CA PRO A 350 20.95 5.51 -23.77
C PRO A 350 21.29 6.63 -22.79
N CYS A 351 20.39 6.93 -21.84
CA CYS A 351 20.58 7.96 -20.81
C CYS A 351 21.62 7.60 -19.73
N PHE A 352 22.17 6.39 -19.71
CA PHE A 352 23.25 6.01 -18.79
C PHE A 352 24.63 6.02 -19.48
N GLU A 353 24.74 6.49 -20.72
CA GLU A 353 26.02 6.58 -21.43
C GLU A 353 26.94 7.71 -20.91
N ASP A 354 26.45 8.59 -20.03
CA ASP A 354 27.17 9.78 -19.58
C ASP A 354 27.65 9.72 -18.12
N GLU A 355 28.95 9.45 -17.97
CA GLU A 355 29.97 10.12 -17.15
C GLU A 355 31.18 9.19 -17.10
N LEU A 356 32.32 9.62 -17.62
CA LEU A 356 33.55 8.84 -17.60
C LEU A 356 34.05 8.73 -16.16
N VAL A 357 34.01 7.52 -15.59
CA VAL A 357 34.67 7.21 -14.31
C VAL A 357 36.16 7.55 -14.43
N PRO A 358 36.77 8.26 -13.47
CA PRO A 358 38.19 8.61 -13.52
C PRO A 358 39.08 7.38 -13.73
N GLU A 359 40.04 7.44 -14.65
CA GLU A 359 40.91 6.31 -15.03
C GLU A 359 41.59 5.65 -13.83
N SER A 360 41.97 6.42 -12.81
CA SER A 360 42.60 5.91 -11.59
C SER A 360 41.73 4.95 -10.79
N HIS A 361 40.40 5.09 -10.88
CA HIS A 361 39.45 4.15 -10.27
C HIS A 361 39.32 2.92 -11.17
N MET A 362 39.21 3.10 -12.49
CA MET A 362 39.13 1.99 -13.44
C MET A 362 40.33 1.03 -13.33
N GLU A 363 41.56 1.54 -13.20
CA GLU A 363 42.76 0.69 -13.04
C GLU A 363 42.74 -0.13 -11.74
N LYS A 364 42.42 0.51 -10.61
CA LYS A 364 42.40 -0.15 -9.30
C LYS A 364 41.34 -1.25 -9.23
N TRP A 365 40.14 -0.95 -9.73
CA TRP A 365 39.03 -1.89 -9.74
C TRP A 365 39.19 -2.96 -10.83
N GLY A 366 39.80 -2.63 -11.98
CA GLY A 366 40.16 -3.59 -13.01
C GLY A 366 41.12 -4.66 -12.48
N GLY A 367 42.17 -4.26 -11.75
CA GLY A 367 43.07 -5.21 -11.10
C GLY A 367 42.37 -6.12 -10.07
N TRP A 368 41.43 -5.58 -9.29
CA TRP A 368 40.63 -6.38 -8.35
C TRP A 368 39.66 -7.33 -9.05
N TYR A 369 39.09 -6.91 -10.19
CA TYR A 369 38.18 -7.71 -10.97
C TYR A 369 38.89 -8.91 -11.63
N GLU A 370 40.11 -8.73 -12.13
CA GLU A 370 40.90 -9.84 -12.68
C GLU A 370 41.27 -10.85 -11.58
N ASN A 371 41.69 -10.38 -10.40
CA ASN A 371 41.91 -11.29 -9.25
C ASN A 371 40.64 -12.06 -8.86
N TYR A 372 39.49 -11.40 -8.85
CA TYR A 372 38.21 -12.03 -8.59
C TYR A 372 37.83 -13.10 -9.64
N LYS A 373 38.04 -12.82 -10.94
CA LYS A 373 37.84 -13.81 -12.01
C LYS A 373 38.69 -15.05 -11.79
N ASP A 374 39.97 -14.87 -11.48
CA ASP A 374 40.88 -15.98 -11.22
C ASP A 374 40.42 -16.83 -10.02
N GLU A 375 39.98 -16.19 -8.93
CA GLU A 375 39.43 -16.86 -7.75
C GLU A 375 38.14 -17.63 -8.08
N MET A 376 37.22 -17.04 -8.85
CA MET A 376 35.96 -17.68 -9.24
C MET A 376 36.16 -18.82 -10.22
N GLU A 377 37.08 -18.70 -11.17
CA GLU A 377 37.46 -19.81 -12.05
C GLU A 377 38.01 -21.00 -11.26
N GLN A 378 38.86 -20.74 -10.26
CA GLN A 378 39.40 -21.79 -9.39
C GLN A 378 38.29 -22.44 -8.55
N ALA A 379 37.39 -21.64 -7.98
CA ALA A 379 36.27 -22.15 -7.19
C ALA A 379 35.29 -23.00 -8.01
N MET A 380 35.07 -22.65 -9.29
CA MET A 380 34.21 -23.41 -10.21
C MET A 380 34.86 -24.72 -10.69
N LYS A 381 36.20 -24.76 -10.84
CA LYS A 381 36.95 -25.97 -11.21
C LYS A 381 37.04 -27.00 -10.07
N ASN A 382 36.85 -26.58 -8.82
CA ASN A 382 36.92 -27.43 -7.63
C ASN A 382 35.56 -28.01 -7.17
N ARG A 383 34.55 -28.05 -8.07
CA ARG A 383 33.22 -28.64 -7.79
C ARG A 383 33.10 -30.09 -8.19
#